data_AF-A0A7W2A9R4-F1
#
_entry.id   AF-A0A7W2A9R4-F1
#
_cell.length_a   1.000
_cell.length_b   1.000
_cell.length_c   1.000
_cell.angle_alpha   90.00
_cell.angle_beta   90.00
_cell.angle_gamma   90.00
#
_symmetry.space_group_name_H-M   'P 1'
#
loop_
_entity.id
_entity.type
_entity.pdbx_description
1 polymer ?
#
loop_
_entity_poly.entity_id
_entity_poly.type
_entity_poly.pdbx_seq_one_letter_code
_entity_poly.pdbx_strand_id
1 'polypeptide(L)'
;MRLLGWSVIWIATAILITGLISYISADLNVLVWQAHLRVAGGIFFMIALIVGGVLTTDSAYRNRKRDFYREDWSFICILVTVTLFGISFILS
;
A
#
# COMPACT_ATOMS: atom_id res chain seq x y z
N MET A 1 -17.05 6.49 3.77
CA MET A 1 -16.19 7.23 4.73
C MET A 1 -15.23 6.33 5.51
N ARG A 2 -15.63 5.14 5.99
CA ARG A 2 -14.72 4.22 6.70
C ARG A 2 -13.49 3.79 5.87
N LEU A 3 -13.69 3.45 4.60
CA LEU A 3 -12.63 3.05 3.65
C LEU A 3 -11.49 4.07 3.52
N LEU A 4 -11.84 5.33 3.23
CA LEU A 4 -10.86 6.42 3.13
C LEU A 4 -10.13 6.66 4.46
N GLY A 5 -10.83 6.56 5.59
CA GLY A 5 -10.21 6.64 6.91
C GLY A 5 -9.16 5.54 7.14
N TRP A 6 -9.48 4.30 6.75
CA TRP A 6 -8.52 3.19 6.80
C TRP A 6 -7.34 3.42 5.85
N SER A 7 -7.56 3.90 4.63
CA SER A 7 -6.47 4.23 3.71
C SER A 7 -5.52 5.26 4.29
N VAL A 8 -6.02 6.33 4.92
CA VAL A 8 -5.18 7.37 5.53
C VAL A 8 -4.34 6.79 6.68
N ILE A 9 -4.92 5.92 7.51
CA ILE A 9 -4.18 5.24 8.59
C ILE A 9 -3.04 4.39 8.00
N TRP A 10 -3.31 3.63 6.95
CA TRP A 10 -2.30 2.80 6.29
C TRP A 10 -1.21 3.63 5.60
N ILE A 11 -1.58 4.75 4.96
CA ILE A 11 -0.62 5.70 4.37
C ILE A 11 0.29 6.27 5.46
N ALA A 12 -0.28 6.79 6.55
CA ALA A 12 0.48 7.34 7.67
C ALA A 12 1.41 6.29 8.28
N THR A 13 0.92 5.06 8.45
CA THR A 13 1.70 3.94 8.98
C THR A 13 2.87 3.58 8.06
N ALA A 14 2.65 3.50 6.75
CA ALA A 14 3.70 3.19 5.77
C ALA A 14 4.76 4.29 5.70
N ILE A 15 4.36 5.56 5.75
CA ILE A 15 5.29 6.71 5.79
C ILE A 15 6.12 6.69 7.07
N LEU A 16 5.49 6.44 8.23
CA LEU A 16 6.19 6.35 9.50
C LEU A 16 7.19 5.19 9.52
N ILE A 17 6.80 4.01 9.06
CA ILE A 17 7.67 2.84 9.01
C ILE A 17 8.85 3.07 8.07
N THR A 18 8.61 3.56 6.85
CA THR A 18 9.69 3.84 5.88
C THR A 18 10.62 4.94 6.37
N GLY A 19 10.08 5.97 7.03
CA GLY A 19 10.87 7.02 7.68
C GLY A 19 11.73 6.49 8.83
N LEU A 20 11.17 5.62 9.69
CA LEU A 20 11.88 5.03 10.81
C LEU A 20 13.00 4.08 10.35
N ILE A 21 12.75 3.27 9.32
CA ILE A 21 13.76 2.43 8.68
C ILE A 21 14.87 3.30 8.09
N SER A 22 14.51 4.37 7.37
CA SER A 22 15.52 5.28 6.79
C SER A 22 16.35 6.01 7.85
N TYR A 23 15.75 6.37 8.99
CA TYR A 23 16.45 6.98 10.11
C TYR A 23 17.51 6.03 10.69
N ILE A 24 17.14 4.77 10.91
CA ILE A 24 18.06 3.76 11.46
C ILE A 24 19.17 3.41 10.47
N SER A 25 18.87 3.32 9.18
CA SER A 25 19.82 2.83 8.17
C SER A 25 20.77 3.89 7.62
N ALA A 26 20.35 5.15 7.50
CA ALA A 26 21.07 6.13 6.69
C ALA A 26 20.94 7.59 7.17
N ASP A 27 20.61 7.82 8.44
CA ASP A 27 20.69 9.16 9.07
C ASP A 27 19.92 10.26 8.30
N LEU A 28 18.70 9.93 7.86
CA LEU A 28 17.77 10.83 7.14
C LEU A 28 18.18 11.22 5.71
N ASN A 29 19.05 10.45 5.05
CA ASN A 29 19.32 10.69 3.63
C ASN A 29 18.04 10.53 2.78
N VAL A 30 17.60 11.65 2.18
CA VAL A 30 16.35 11.77 1.41
C VAL A 30 16.33 10.81 0.22
N LEU A 31 17.47 10.55 -0.41
CA LEU A 31 17.59 9.61 -1.54
C LEU A 31 17.32 8.16 -1.10
N VAL A 32 17.79 7.77 0.09
CA VAL A 32 17.56 6.43 0.65
C VAL A 32 16.11 6.29 1.07
N TRP A 33 15.54 7.33 1.67
CA TRP A 33 14.12 7.34 2.04
C TRP A 33 13.22 7.25 0.80
N GLN A 34 13.58 7.93 -0.29
CA GLN A 34 12.89 7.82 -1.58
C GLN A 34 12.90 6.38 -2.10
N ALA A 35 14.03 5.69 -2.05
CA ALA A 35 14.15 4.29 -2.45
C ALA A 35 13.26 3.38 -1.58
N HIS A 36 13.25 3.57 -0.26
CA HIS A 36 12.39 2.82 0.66
C HIS A 36 10.90 3.04 0.37
N LEU A 37 10.47 4.27 0.06
CA LEU A 37 9.08 4.56 -0.32
C LEU A 37 8.66 3.84 -1.61
N ARG A 38 9.54 3.76 -2.62
CA ARG A 38 9.27 3.03 -3.88
C ARG A 38 9.15 1.53 -3.64
N VAL A 39 10.05 0.97 -2.85
CA VAL A 39 10.02 -0.46 -2.49
C VAL A 39 8.75 -0.78 -1.70
N ALA A 40 8.40 0.02 -0.69
CA ALA A 40 7.17 -0.15 0.07
C ALA A 40 5.93 -0.04 -0.83
N GLY A 41 5.87 0.96 -1.71
CA GLY A 41 4.79 1.12 -2.69
C GLY A 41 4.63 -0.09 -3.61
N GLY A 42 5.75 -0.67 -4.08
CA GLY A 42 5.77 -1.88 -4.88
C GLY A 42 5.26 -3.12 -4.14
N ILE A 43 5.60 -3.27 -2.85
CA ILE A 43 5.08 -4.36 -2.00
C ILE A 43 3.56 -4.24 -1.83
N PHE A 44 3.05 -3.04 -1.53
CA PHE A 44 1.61 -2.79 -1.44
C PHE A 44 0.90 -3.08 -2.76
N PHE A 45 1.53 -2.75 -3.89
CA PHE A 45 0.98 -3.03 -5.20
C PHE A 45 0.90 -4.54 -5.47
N MET A 46 1.95 -5.30 -5.13
CA MET A 46 1.96 -6.75 -5.27
C MET A 46 0.88 -7.39 -4.40
N ILE A 47 0.70 -6.94 -3.16
CA ILE A 47 -0.37 -7.40 -2.27
C ILE A 47 -1.74 -7.08 -2.88
N ALA A 48 -1.92 -5.89 -3.45
CA ALA A 48 -3.16 -5.52 -4.13
C ALA A 48 -3.46 -6.45 -5.31
N LEU A 49 -2.45 -6.83 -6.10
CA LEU A 49 -2.61 -7.78 -7.20
C LEU A 49 -2.90 -9.19 -6.73
N ILE A 50 -2.36 -9.64 -5.58
CA ILE A 50 -2.70 -10.94 -5.02
C ILE A 50 -4.14 -10.93 -4.51
N VAL A 51 -4.52 -9.92 -3.72
CA VAL A 51 -5.86 -9.80 -3.15
C VAL A 51 -6.91 -9.58 -4.25
N GLY A 52 -6.60 -8.78 -5.25
CA GLY A 52 -7.45 -8.53 -6.42
C GLY A 52 -7.43 -9.67 -7.44
N GLY A 53 -6.28 -10.29 -7.70
CA GLY A 53 -6.13 -11.40 -8.65
C GLY A 53 -6.73 -12.71 -8.15
N VAL A 54 -6.82 -12.92 -6.83
CA VAL A 54 -7.61 -14.02 -6.25
C VAL A 54 -9.09 -13.94 -6.66
N LEU A 55 -9.60 -12.78 -7.12
CA LEU A 55 -10.97 -12.63 -7.63
C LEU A 55 -11.18 -13.29 -9.01
N THR A 56 -10.14 -13.50 -9.83
CA THR A 56 -10.28 -14.08 -11.18
C THR A 56 -10.32 -15.61 -11.19
N THR A 57 -10.06 -16.26 -10.05
CA THR A 57 -10.11 -17.72 -9.94
C THR A 57 -11.55 -18.18 -9.66
N ASP A 58 -12.08 -19.04 -10.52
CA ASP A 58 -13.46 -19.60 -10.51
C ASP A 58 -13.92 -20.11 -9.11
N SER A 59 -13.00 -20.57 -8.28
CA SER A 59 -13.28 -21.08 -6.93
C SER A 59 -13.78 -20.02 -5.93
N ALA A 60 -13.50 -18.73 -6.16
CA ALA A 60 -13.97 -17.63 -5.33
C ALA A 60 -15.39 -17.17 -5.70
N TYR A 61 -15.80 -17.34 -6.95
CA TYR A 61 -17.09 -16.87 -7.47
C TYR A 61 -18.30 -17.58 -6.81
N ARG A 62 -18.12 -18.81 -6.33
CA ARG A 62 -19.18 -19.63 -5.72
C ARG A 62 -19.45 -19.32 -4.23
N ASN A 63 -18.63 -18.48 -3.60
CA ASN A 63 -18.68 -18.20 -2.15
C ASN A 63 -19.01 -16.72 -1.83
N ARG A 64 -19.92 -16.09 -2.60
CA ARG A 64 -20.44 -14.72 -2.43
C ARG A 64 -21.23 -14.50 -1.11
N LYS A 65 -20.59 -14.68 0.04
CA LYS A 65 -21.12 -14.22 1.34
C LYS A 65 -20.17 -13.24 2.06
N ARG A 66 -19.02 -12.87 1.46
CA ARG A 66 -18.06 -11.90 2.05
C ARG A 66 -17.52 -10.86 1.04
N ASP A 67 -18.33 -10.48 0.06
CA ASP A 67 -17.96 -9.49 -0.99
C ASP A 67 -17.52 -8.14 -0.38
N PHE A 68 -18.13 -7.74 0.73
CA PHE A 68 -17.90 -6.41 1.31
C PHE A 68 -16.57 -6.21 2.05
N TYR A 69 -15.73 -7.24 2.20
CA TYR A 69 -14.45 -7.06 2.91
C TYR A 69 -13.26 -7.06 1.96
N ARG A 70 -13.21 -7.92 0.94
CA ARG A 70 -11.96 -8.15 0.18
C ARG A 70 -11.66 -7.12 -0.90
N GLU A 71 -12.66 -6.62 -1.62
CA GLU A 71 -12.50 -5.56 -2.63
C GLU A 71 -12.06 -4.24 -1.98
N ASP A 72 -12.60 -3.97 -0.80
CA ASP A 72 -12.24 -2.82 0.04
C ASP A 72 -10.73 -2.80 0.39
N TRP A 73 -10.12 -3.96 0.68
CA TRP A 73 -8.68 -4.04 0.99
C TRP A 73 -7.76 -3.88 -0.22
N SER A 74 -8.13 -4.43 -1.39
CA SER A 74 -7.33 -4.23 -2.60
C SER A 74 -7.32 -2.77 -3.03
N PHE A 75 -8.47 -2.09 -2.91
CA PHE A 75 -8.58 -0.66 -3.19
C PHE A 75 -7.72 0.18 -2.23
N ILE A 76 -7.75 -0.12 -0.92
CA ILE A 76 -6.87 0.54 0.06
C ILE A 76 -5.40 0.37 -0.34
N CYS A 77 -4.97 -0.84 -0.70
CA CYS A 77 -3.58 -1.10 -1.08
C CYS A 77 -3.16 -0.31 -2.32
N ILE A 78 -4.02 -0.23 -3.35
CA ILE A 78 -3.76 0.59 -4.55
C ILE A 78 -3.62 2.06 -4.18
N LEU A 79 -4.52 2.58 -3.34
CA LEU A 79 -4.52 3.98 -2.93
C LEU A 79 -3.23 4.32 -2.14
N VAL A 80 -2.81 3.43 -1.24
CA VAL A 80 -1.54 3.52 -0.51
C VAL A 80 -0.35 3.53 -1.47
N THR A 81 -0.32 2.60 -2.44
CA THR A 81 0.73 2.55 -3.48
C THR A 81 0.83 3.85 -4.25
N VAL A 82 -0.28 4.35 -4.81
CA VAL A 82 -0.29 5.59 -5.62
C VAL A 82 0.20 6.77 -4.78
N THR A 83 -0.19 6.84 -3.51
CA THR A 83 0.23 7.91 -2.60
C THR A 83 1.72 7.84 -2.29
N LEU A 84 2.25 6.64 -1.95
CA LEU A 84 3.67 6.44 -1.66
C LEU A 84 4.56 6.76 -2.88
N PHE A 85 4.14 6.33 -4.07
CA PHE A 85 4.84 6.67 -5.31
C PHE A 85 4.75 8.16 -5.63
N GLY A 86 3.59 8.79 -5.42
CA GLY A 86 3.41 10.23 -5.59
C GLY A 86 4.32 11.05 -4.66
N ILE A 87 4.40 10.67 -3.38
CA ILE A 87 5.31 11.29 -2.41
C ILE A 87 6.77 11.09 -2.86
N SER A 88 7.13 9.86 -3.24
CA SER A 88 8.47 9.57 -3.77
C SER A 88 8.84 10.42 -4.99
N PHE A 89 7.87 10.73 -5.86
CA PHE A 89 8.09 11.58 -7.03
C PHE A 89 8.26 13.05 -6.67
N ILE A 90 7.47 13.57 -5.72
CA ILE A 90 7.57 14.96 -5.24
C ILE A 90 8.91 15.22 -4.52
N LEU A 91 9.45 14.20 -3.86
CA LEU A 91 10.76 14.26 -3.19
C LEU A 91 11.95 14.08 -4.16
N SER A 92 11.70 13.86 -5.45
CA SER A 92 12.74 13.73 -6.49
C SER A 92 13.23 15.06 -7.00
#